data_AF-A0A8H6QDJ4-F1
#
_entry.id   AF-A0A8H6QDJ4-F1
#
_cell.length_a   1.000
_cell.length_b   1.000
_cell.length_c   1.000
_cell.angle_alpha   90.00
_cell.angle_beta   90.00
_cell.angle_gamma   90.00
#
_symmetry.space_group_name_H-M   'P 1'
#
loop_
_entity.id
_entity.type
_entity.pdbx_description
1 polymer ?
#
loop_
_entity_poly.entity_id
_entity_poly.type
_entity_poly.pdbx_seq_one_letter_code
_entity_poly.pdbx_strand_id
1 'polypeptide(L)'
;MTDLTATNRQHFNAVASTHHTDFGLFIETIMEEITNRRSWISSRLASEQITKSESESESESESESIRLLDYACGAGTATKALLPFITQAIGLDLSENMVKEYNAWATAHGYPAEKMRAYCLDLLADSPSEGEIQLELELSGFDVVVVCMALHHVADAQRLLARLAGCLKPGGVCVVIDGVPTQTPPATGQGLDTDTAAGGAGDD
;
A
#
# COMPACT_ATOMS: atom_id res chain seq x y z
N MET A 1 -1.43 -12.07 24.02
CA MET A 1 -1.43 -11.02 22.99
C MET A 1 -2.02 -11.62 21.75
N THR A 2 -3.08 -11.02 21.20
CA THR A 2 -3.66 -11.47 19.94
C THR A 2 -2.62 -11.32 18.84
N ASP A 3 -2.46 -12.34 18.00
CA ASP A 3 -1.64 -12.25 16.80
C ASP A 3 -2.29 -11.24 15.84
N LEU A 4 -1.71 -10.03 15.76
CA LEU A 4 -2.22 -8.95 14.92
C LEU A 4 -2.22 -9.36 13.44
N THR A 5 -1.19 -10.10 13.00
CA THR A 5 -1.09 -10.61 11.63
C THR A 5 -2.24 -11.55 11.31
N ALA A 6 -2.52 -12.53 12.18
CA ALA A 6 -3.65 -13.43 12.00
C ALA A 6 -5.00 -12.70 12.01
N THR A 7 -5.14 -11.70 12.89
CA THR A 7 -6.35 -10.87 12.99
C THR A 7 -6.59 -10.07 11.71
N ASN A 8 -5.55 -9.40 11.21
CA ASN A 8 -5.60 -8.65 9.95
C ASN A 8 -5.94 -9.58 8.78
N ARG A 9 -5.28 -10.73 8.68
CA ARG A 9 -5.55 -11.73 7.64
C ARG A 9 -7.01 -12.16 7.63
N GLN A 10 -7.58 -12.47 8.80
CA GLN A 10 -8.98 -12.85 8.92
C GLN A 10 -9.92 -11.70 8.51
N HIS A 11 -9.65 -10.49 8.98
CA HIS A 11 -10.46 -9.31 8.65
C HIS A 11 -10.48 -9.04 7.15
N PHE A 12 -9.31 -8.90 6.51
CA PHE A 12 -9.22 -8.57 5.09
C PHE A 12 -9.73 -9.71 4.19
N ASN A 13 -9.59 -10.97 4.61
CA ASN A 13 -10.25 -12.08 3.91
C ASN A 13 -11.78 -11.95 3.92
N ALA A 14 -12.36 -11.48 5.03
CA ALA A 14 -13.81 -11.36 5.17
C ALA A 14 -14.41 -10.21 4.36
N VAL A 15 -13.67 -9.11 4.18
CA VAL A 15 -14.17 -7.89 3.49
C VAL A 15 -13.73 -7.77 2.03
N ALA A 16 -12.87 -8.67 1.53
CA ALA A 16 -12.25 -8.55 0.21
C ALA A 16 -13.25 -8.31 -0.93
N SER A 17 -14.38 -9.03 -0.97
CA SER A 17 -15.35 -8.95 -2.07
C SER A 17 -16.14 -7.64 -2.10
N THR A 18 -16.25 -6.92 -0.99
CA THR A 18 -16.97 -5.62 -0.92
C THR A 18 -16.02 -4.43 -0.75
N HIS A 19 -14.73 -4.65 -0.47
CA HIS A 19 -13.77 -3.58 -0.21
C HIS A 19 -13.73 -2.53 -1.34
N HIS A 20 -13.81 -2.95 -2.61
CA HIS A 20 -13.82 -2.04 -3.75
C HIS A 20 -15.10 -1.19 -3.86
N THR A 21 -16.24 -1.68 -3.36
CA THR A 21 -17.49 -0.89 -3.31
C THR A 21 -17.55 -0.02 -2.07
N ASP A 22 -17.19 -0.58 -0.91
CA ASP A 22 -17.30 0.08 0.39
C ASP A 22 -16.36 1.29 0.48
N PHE A 23 -15.21 1.22 -0.19
CA PHE A 23 -14.19 2.27 -0.23
C PHE A 23 -14.01 2.89 -1.63
N GLY A 24 -14.93 2.68 -2.57
CA GLY A 24 -14.75 3.02 -3.99
C GLY A 24 -14.26 4.45 -4.26
N LEU A 25 -14.97 5.46 -3.74
CA LEU A 25 -14.58 6.88 -3.91
C LEU A 25 -13.20 7.20 -3.31
N PHE A 26 -12.87 6.56 -2.19
CA PHE A 26 -11.58 6.74 -1.53
C PHE A 26 -10.46 6.10 -2.35
N ILE A 27 -10.68 4.88 -2.86
CA ILE A 27 -9.75 4.18 -3.75
C ILE A 27 -9.50 5.00 -5.02
N GLU A 28 -10.56 5.52 -5.65
CA GLU A 28 -10.46 6.38 -6.84
C GLU A 28 -9.62 7.63 -6.56
N THR A 29 -9.88 8.32 -5.45
CA THR A 29 -9.12 9.51 -5.04
C THR A 29 -7.64 9.18 -4.84
N ILE A 30 -7.32 8.06 -4.18
CA ILE A 30 -5.94 7.63 -3.99
C ILE A 30 -5.27 7.29 -5.32
N MET A 31 -5.97 6.60 -6.23
CA MET A 31 -5.46 6.30 -7.57
C MET A 31 -5.14 7.57 -8.36
N GLU A 32 -6.01 8.57 -8.31
CA GLU A 32 -5.78 9.88 -8.93
C GLU A 32 -4.56 10.58 -8.33
N GLU A 33 -4.42 10.63 -7.00
CA GLU A 33 -3.26 11.25 -6.35
C GLU A 33 -1.95 10.54 -6.69
N ILE A 34 -1.94 9.20 -6.72
CA ILE A 34 -0.76 8.42 -7.15
C ILE A 34 -0.40 8.77 -8.59
N THR A 35 -1.40 8.78 -9.49
CA THR A 35 -1.21 9.07 -10.91
C THR A 35 -0.67 10.49 -11.12
N ASN A 36 -1.20 11.48 -10.41
CA ASN A 36 -0.82 12.88 -10.52
C ASN A 36 0.58 13.15 -9.94
N ARG A 37 0.99 12.41 -8.91
CA ARG A 37 2.28 12.58 -8.23
C ARG A 37 3.37 11.60 -8.68
N ARG A 38 3.10 10.74 -9.66
CA ARG A 38 4.06 9.71 -10.11
C ARG A 38 5.44 10.27 -10.49
N SER A 39 5.53 11.47 -11.04
CA SER A 39 6.80 12.12 -11.38
C SER A 39 7.60 12.55 -10.14
N TRP A 40 6.94 12.79 -9.01
CA TRP A 40 7.59 12.98 -7.71
C TRP A 40 8.09 11.65 -7.12
N ILE A 41 7.38 10.54 -7.38
CA ILE A 41 7.81 9.19 -6.97
C ILE A 41 9.10 8.80 -7.70
N SER A 42 9.11 8.93 -9.03
CA SER A 42 10.28 8.65 -9.86
C SER A 42 10.16 9.38 -11.19
N SER A 43 11.26 9.99 -11.65
CA SER A 43 11.32 10.60 -12.98
C SER A 43 11.04 9.57 -14.10
N ARG A 44 11.30 8.29 -13.85
CA ARG A 44 11.02 7.19 -14.78
C ARG A 44 9.53 6.94 -14.99
N LEU A 45 8.68 7.35 -14.03
CA LEU A 45 7.22 7.30 -14.17
C LEU A 45 6.64 8.54 -14.85
N ALA A 46 7.47 9.53 -15.20
CA ALA A 46 7.01 10.78 -15.81
C ALA A 46 6.75 10.68 -17.31
N SER A 47 7.20 9.58 -17.96
CA SER A 47 6.95 9.33 -19.38
C SER A 47 5.46 9.19 -19.68
N GLU A 48 5.12 9.32 -20.97
CA GLU A 48 3.81 8.95 -21.47
C GLU A 48 3.54 7.47 -21.19
N GLN A 49 2.25 7.10 -21.12
CA GLN A 49 1.85 5.71 -20.85
C GLN A 49 2.60 4.76 -21.79
N ILE A 50 3.08 3.64 -21.24
CA ILE A 50 3.68 2.56 -22.03
C ILE A 50 2.56 1.99 -22.91
N THR A 51 2.46 2.51 -24.13
CA THR A 51 1.50 2.03 -25.12
C THR A 51 1.98 0.68 -25.64
N LYS A 52 1.03 -0.23 -25.91
CA LYS A 52 1.31 -1.47 -26.66
C LYS A 52 1.61 -1.08 -28.11
N SER A 53 2.80 -0.59 -28.41
CA SER A 53 3.27 -0.53 -29.79
C SER A 53 3.83 -1.90 -30.17
N GLU A 54 3.02 -2.68 -30.88
CA GLU A 54 3.52 -3.72 -31.78
C GLU A 54 4.36 -3.03 -32.87
N SER A 55 5.66 -2.92 -32.63
CA SER A 55 6.64 -2.69 -33.69
C SER A 55 7.94 -3.33 -33.26
N GLU A 56 8.17 -4.54 -33.79
CA GLU A 56 9.50 -5.14 -33.91
C GLU A 56 10.38 -4.13 -34.66
N SER A 57 11.08 -3.29 -33.92
CA SER A 57 12.24 -2.57 -34.42
C SER A 57 13.35 -2.84 -33.43
N GLU A 58 14.29 -3.66 -33.89
CA GLU A 58 15.56 -3.98 -33.24
C GLU A 58 16.41 -2.69 -33.18
N SER A 59 16.11 -1.85 -32.21
CA SER A 59 17.10 -0.95 -31.64
C SER A 59 16.97 -1.08 -30.13
N GLU A 60 17.92 -1.79 -29.53
CA GLU A 60 18.13 -1.90 -28.09
C GLU A 60 18.48 -0.53 -27.48
N SER A 61 17.54 0.42 -27.48
CA SER A 61 17.39 1.20 -26.26
C SER A 61 16.61 0.28 -25.34
N GLU A 62 17.23 -0.24 -24.28
CA GLU A 62 16.50 -0.88 -23.18
C GLU A 62 15.27 0.00 -22.90
N SER A 63 14.08 -0.44 -23.32
CA SER A 63 12.86 0.22 -22.87
C SER A 63 12.88 0.02 -21.36
N GLU A 64 13.28 1.06 -20.65
CA GLU A 64 13.87 0.96 -19.32
C GLU A 64 12.88 0.25 -18.40
N SER A 65 13.09 -1.04 -18.09
CA SER A 65 12.11 -1.83 -17.34
C SER A 65 11.85 -1.19 -15.97
N ILE A 66 10.59 -0.93 -15.64
CA ILE A 66 10.15 -0.31 -14.39
C ILE A 66 9.33 -1.33 -13.60
N ARG A 67 9.93 -1.89 -12.54
CA ARG A 67 9.29 -2.92 -11.72
C ARG A 67 8.69 -2.32 -10.44
N LEU A 68 7.42 -2.63 -10.18
CA LEU A 68 6.69 -2.25 -8.98
C LEU A 68 6.53 -3.46 -8.04
N LEU A 69 6.83 -3.27 -6.76
CA LEU A 69 6.35 -4.12 -5.67
C LEU A 69 5.24 -3.40 -4.91
N ASP A 70 4.02 -3.93 -4.90
CA ASP A 70 2.88 -3.41 -4.14
C ASP A 70 2.70 -4.30 -2.90
N TYR A 71 3.11 -3.83 -1.71
CA TYR A 71 3.01 -4.60 -0.47
C TYR A 71 1.77 -4.20 0.33
N ALA A 72 1.07 -5.21 0.87
CA ALA A 72 -0.32 -5.10 1.29
C ALA A 72 -1.19 -4.54 0.15
N CYS A 73 -1.08 -5.17 -1.02
CA CYS A 73 -1.63 -4.63 -2.27
C CYS A 73 -3.16 -4.56 -2.31
N GLY A 74 -3.86 -5.28 -1.42
CA GLY A 74 -5.30 -5.46 -1.50
C GLY A 74 -5.71 -5.97 -2.88
N ALA A 75 -6.78 -5.40 -3.43
CA ALA A 75 -7.21 -5.65 -4.81
C ALA A 75 -6.41 -4.85 -5.88
N GLY A 76 -5.28 -4.22 -5.50
CA GLY A 76 -4.33 -3.59 -6.41
C GLY A 76 -4.50 -2.09 -6.65
N THR A 77 -4.86 -1.31 -5.63
CA THR A 77 -5.09 0.14 -5.77
C THR A 77 -3.87 0.87 -6.35
N ALA A 78 -2.70 0.71 -5.73
CA ALA A 78 -1.48 1.37 -6.19
C ALA A 78 -0.99 0.79 -7.52
N THR A 79 -1.04 -0.54 -7.69
CA THR A 79 -0.75 -1.16 -8.98
C THR A 79 -1.59 -0.54 -10.10
N LYS A 80 -2.92 -0.46 -9.97
CA LYS A 80 -3.81 0.03 -11.03
C LYS A 80 -3.49 1.47 -11.43
N ALA A 81 -3.17 2.34 -10.47
CA ALA A 81 -2.78 3.72 -10.73
C ALA A 81 -1.47 3.83 -11.52
N LEU A 82 -0.50 2.97 -11.23
CA LEU A 82 0.83 2.99 -11.86
C LEU A 82 0.94 2.08 -13.09
N LEU A 83 -0.01 1.17 -13.31
CA LEU A 83 0.01 0.14 -14.36
C LEU A 83 0.32 0.66 -15.77
N PRO A 84 -0.16 1.85 -16.18
CA PRO A 84 0.19 2.43 -17.48
C PRO A 84 1.66 2.86 -17.61
N PHE A 85 2.40 3.01 -16.50
CA PHE A 85 3.75 3.60 -16.47
C PHE A 85 4.84 2.61 -16.03
N ILE A 86 4.46 1.37 -15.71
CA ILE A 86 5.39 0.32 -15.25
C ILE A 86 5.45 -0.84 -16.25
N THR A 87 6.51 -1.63 -16.26
CA THR A 87 6.60 -2.84 -17.10
C THR A 87 6.09 -4.08 -16.38
N GLN A 88 6.19 -4.13 -15.05
CA GLN A 88 5.77 -5.26 -14.22
C GLN A 88 5.30 -4.79 -12.84
N ALA A 89 4.25 -5.42 -12.31
CA ALA A 89 3.81 -5.29 -10.92
C ALA A 89 3.74 -6.66 -10.22
N ILE A 90 4.40 -6.77 -9.07
CA ILE A 90 4.22 -7.88 -8.14
C ILE A 90 3.46 -7.36 -6.93
N GLY A 91 2.28 -7.92 -6.67
CA GLY A 91 1.49 -7.64 -5.47
C GLY A 91 1.77 -8.68 -4.38
N LEU A 92 1.89 -8.24 -3.13
CA LEU A 92 1.95 -9.12 -1.96
C LEU A 92 0.88 -8.69 -0.97
N ASP A 93 0.08 -9.63 -0.49
CA ASP A 93 -0.90 -9.37 0.57
C ASP A 93 -1.00 -10.57 1.52
N LEU A 94 -1.41 -10.34 2.76
CA LEU A 94 -1.68 -11.41 3.72
C LEU A 94 -3.01 -12.12 3.43
N SER A 95 -3.95 -11.42 2.81
CA SER A 95 -5.27 -11.94 2.49
C SER A 95 -5.27 -12.66 1.14
N GLU A 96 -5.48 -13.97 1.17
CA GLU A 96 -5.72 -14.77 -0.02
C GLU A 96 -6.89 -14.24 -0.86
N ASN A 97 -7.94 -13.73 -0.22
CA ASN A 97 -9.09 -13.21 -0.94
C ASN A 97 -8.81 -11.86 -1.61
N MET A 98 -8.03 -10.97 -0.98
CA MET A 98 -7.56 -9.76 -1.66
C MET A 98 -6.70 -10.10 -2.89
N VAL A 99 -5.80 -11.08 -2.77
CA VAL A 99 -4.99 -11.58 -3.89
C VAL A 99 -5.87 -12.16 -5.00
N LYS A 100 -6.95 -12.88 -4.66
CA LYS A 100 -7.93 -13.36 -5.65
C LYS A 100 -8.60 -12.20 -6.38
N GLU A 101 -9.06 -11.17 -5.68
CA GLU A 101 -9.68 -9.98 -6.30
C GLU A 101 -8.70 -9.24 -7.23
N TYR A 102 -7.45 -9.08 -6.80
CA TYR A 102 -6.38 -8.50 -7.62
C TYR A 102 -6.21 -9.28 -8.93
N ASN A 103 -6.01 -10.59 -8.84
CA ASN A 103 -5.71 -11.44 -9.99
C ASN A 103 -6.93 -11.65 -10.90
N ALA A 104 -8.14 -11.65 -10.34
CA ALA A 104 -9.39 -11.67 -11.09
C ALA A 104 -9.55 -10.39 -11.90
N TRP A 105 -9.27 -9.22 -11.30
CA TRP A 105 -9.28 -7.94 -12.01
C TRP A 105 -8.25 -7.94 -13.16
N ALA A 106 -7.02 -8.39 -12.91
CA ALA A 106 -5.98 -8.48 -13.93
C ALA A 106 -6.44 -9.32 -15.14
N THR A 107 -6.99 -10.50 -14.86
CA THR A 107 -7.50 -11.43 -15.88
C THR A 107 -8.66 -10.80 -16.66
N ALA A 108 -9.62 -10.19 -15.96
CA ALA A 108 -10.79 -9.55 -16.57
C ALA A 108 -10.43 -8.38 -17.50
N HIS A 109 -9.29 -7.72 -17.28
CA HIS A 109 -8.79 -6.61 -18.08
C HIS A 109 -7.70 -7.03 -19.10
N GLY A 110 -7.46 -8.35 -19.25
CA GLY A 110 -6.53 -8.88 -20.26
C GLY A 110 -5.06 -8.61 -19.96
N TYR A 111 -4.69 -8.43 -18.68
CA TYR A 111 -3.29 -8.33 -18.28
C TYR A 111 -2.70 -9.71 -18.05
N PRO A 112 -1.56 -10.03 -18.70
CA PRO A 112 -0.87 -11.30 -18.47
C PRO A 112 -0.17 -11.28 -17.09
N ALA A 113 0.10 -12.46 -16.53
CA ALA A 113 0.71 -12.62 -15.20
C ALA A 113 2.10 -11.96 -15.12
N GLU A 114 2.81 -11.90 -16.23
CA GLU A 114 4.14 -11.27 -16.37
C GLU A 114 4.07 -9.74 -16.19
N LYS A 115 2.92 -9.14 -16.55
CA LYS A 115 2.66 -7.70 -16.40
C LYS A 115 2.17 -7.37 -14.99
N MET A 116 1.23 -8.15 -14.44
CA MET A 116 0.80 -7.99 -13.06
C MET A 116 0.30 -9.30 -12.45
N ARG A 117 0.77 -9.61 -11.24
CA ARG A 117 0.27 -10.73 -10.44
C ARG A 117 0.47 -10.48 -8.96
N ALA A 118 -0.49 -10.91 -8.15
CA ALA A 118 -0.39 -10.87 -6.70
C ALA A 118 -0.22 -12.27 -6.08
N TYR A 119 0.43 -12.31 -4.92
CA TYR A 119 0.73 -13.51 -4.16
C TYR A 119 0.37 -13.32 -2.68
N CYS A 120 -0.15 -14.39 -2.06
CA CYS A 120 -0.42 -14.39 -0.62
C CYS A 120 0.90 -14.63 0.12
N LEU A 121 1.43 -13.61 0.79
CA LEU A 121 2.76 -13.66 1.41
C LEU A 121 2.90 -12.64 2.54
N ASP A 122 3.41 -13.10 3.69
CA ASP A 122 3.83 -12.23 4.80
C ASP A 122 5.33 -11.93 4.69
N LEU A 123 5.68 -10.67 4.40
CA LEU A 123 7.08 -10.26 4.39
C LEU A 123 7.69 -10.21 5.78
N LEU A 124 6.91 -10.20 6.87
CA LEU A 124 7.43 -10.11 8.25
C LEU A 124 7.66 -11.45 8.92
N ALA A 125 7.17 -12.56 8.34
CA ALA A 125 7.36 -13.89 8.90
C ALA A 125 8.85 -14.20 9.17
N ASP A 126 9.13 -14.79 10.33
CA ASP A 126 10.48 -15.21 10.78
C ASP A 126 10.97 -16.48 10.09
N SER A 127 10.06 -17.24 9.49
CA SER A 127 10.35 -18.41 8.67
C SER A 127 9.33 -18.46 7.53
N PRO A 128 9.73 -18.90 6.31
CA PRO A 128 8.78 -19.14 5.23
C PRO A 128 7.90 -20.33 5.60
N SER A 129 6.88 -20.13 6.43
CA SER A 129 5.93 -21.19 6.81
C SER A 129 4.72 -21.26 5.88
N GLU A 130 4.74 -20.56 4.75
CA GLU A 130 3.71 -20.67 3.70
C GLU A 130 4.43 -20.87 2.35
N GLY A 131 4.64 -22.15 2.03
CA GLY A 131 4.93 -22.83 0.75
C GLY A 131 5.71 -22.10 -0.34
N GLU A 132 6.77 -22.75 -0.86
CA GLU A 132 7.32 -22.78 -2.24
C GLU A 132 7.40 -21.48 -3.09
N ILE A 133 6.40 -20.59 -3.03
CA ILE A 133 6.25 -19.29 -3.66
C ILE A 133 7.44 -18.35 -3.37
N GLN A 134 7.98 -18.34 -2.15
CA GLN A 134 9.13 -17.47 -1.79
C GLN A 134 10.46 -17.96 -2.39
N LEU A 135 10.55 -19.24 -2.81
CA LEU A 135 11.72 -19.79 -3.50
C LEU A 135 11.75 -19.45 -5.00
N GLU A 136 10.59 -19.10 -5.59
CA GLU A 136 10.46 -18.79 -7.02
C GLU A 136 10.31 -17.29 -7.31
N LEU A 137 9.87 -16.48 -6.34
CA LEU A 137 9.74 -15.02 -6.54
C LEU A 137 11.07 -14.29 -6.30
N GLU A 138 11.61 -13.70 -7.35
CA GLU A 138 12.71 -12.75 -7.26
C GLU A 138 12.22 -11.41 -6.68
N LEU A 139 12.19 -11.32 -5.35
CA LEU A 139 11.81 -10.12 -4.60
C LEU A 139 12.96 -9.11 -4.44
N SER A 140 13.65 -8.80 -5.54
CA SER A 140 14.71 -7.79 -5.59
C SER A 140 14.67 -7.02 -6.90
N GLY A 141 15.37 -5.88 -6.96
CA GLY A 141 15.53 -5.12 -8.20
C GLY A 141 14.32 -4.25 -8.58
N PHE A 142 13.47 -3.88 -7.62
CA PHE A 142 12.32 -3.01 -7.89
C PHE A 142 12.71 -1.54 -8.00
N ASP A 143 12.08 -0.83 -8.94
CA ASP A 143 12.16 0.62 -9.09
C ASP A 143 11.38 1.34 -8.01
N VAL A 144 10.20 0.81 -7.72
CA VAL A 144 9.25 1.38 -6.77
C VAL A 144 8.71 0.26 -5.90
N VAL A 145 8.70 0.49 -4.59
CA VAL A 145 7.89 -0.27 -3.65
C VAL A 145 6.82 0.64 -3.09
N VAL A 146 5.56 0.20 -3.06
CA VAL A 146 4.44 0.95 -2.48
C VAL A 146 3.85 0.19 -1.31
N VAL A 147 3.52 0.92 -0.24
CA VAL A 147 2.60 0.49 0.81
C VAL A 147 1.48 1.52 0.86
N CYS A 148 0.26 1.11 0.50
CA CYS A 148 -0.87 2.01 0.38
C CYS A 148 -1.95 1.66 1.41
N MET A 149 -2.21 2.58 2.34
CA MET A 149 -3.24 2.47 3.39
C MET A 149 -3.10 1.23 4.28
N ALA A 150 -1.87 0.83 4.56
CA ALA A 150 -1.60 -0.41 5.29
C ALA A 150 -0.51 -0.33 6.36
N LEU A 151 0.35 0.69 6.37
CA LEU A 151 1.50 0.70 7.29
C LEU A 151 1.03 0.79 8.75
N HIS A 152 -0.06 1.51 9.02
CA HIS A 152 -0.69 1.59 10.35
C HIS A 152 -1.28 0.25 10.86
N HIS A 153 -1.45 -0.75 10.00
CA HIS A 153 -1.89 -2.10 10.40
C HIS A 153 -0.72 -3.01 10.83
N VAL A 154 0.52 -2.56 10.66
CA VAL A 154 1.72 -3.39 10.82
C VAL A 154 2.32 -3.20 12.21
N ALA A 155 2.55 -4.31 12.94
CA ALA A 155 3.10 -4.28 14.29
C ALA A 155 4.54 -3.73 14.35
N ASP A 156 5.38 -4.11 13.37
CA ASP A 156 6.78 -3.70 13.28
C ASP A 156 7.04 -3.00 11.94
N ALA A 157 6.60 -1.75 11.85
CA ALA A 157 6.79 -0.92 10.66
C ALA A 157 8.27 -0.70 10.32
N GLN A 158 9.15 -0.63 11.32
CA GLN A 158 10.59 -0.46 11.10
C GLN A 158 11.18 -1.68 10.39
N ARG A 159 10.86 -2.88 10.87
CA ARG A 159 11.29 -4.13 10.23
C ARG A 159 10.71 -4.30 8.84
N LEU A 160 9.44 -3.93 8.64
CA LEU A 160 8.83 -3.97 7.32
C LEU A 160 9.57 -3.06 6.34
N LEU A 161 9.76 -1.79 6.70
CA LEU A 161 10.46 -0.82 5.86
C LEU A 161 11.89 -1.26 5.56
N ALA A 162 12.59 -1.88 6.51
CA ALA A 162 13.91 -2.45 6.28
C ALA A 162 13.89 -3.60 5.25
N ARG A 163 12.91 -4.50 5.31
CA ARG A 163 12.75 -5.59 4.33
C ARG A 163 12.37 -5.05 2.94
N LEU A 164 11.43 -4.10 2.87
CA LEU A 164 11.02 -3.45 1.62
C LEU A 164 12.18 -2.68 0.98
N ALA A 165 13.00 -1.99 1.77
CA ALA A 165 14.21 -1.34 1.27
C ALA A 165 15.20 -2.34 0.67
N GLY A 166 15.29 -3.56 1.20
CA GLY A 166 16.09 -4.65 0.64
C GLY A 166 15.59 -5.18 -0.71
N CYS A 167 14.33 -4.94 -1.07
CA CYS A 167 13.76 -5.31 -2.37
C CYS A 167 14.10 -4.28 -3.47
N LEU A 168 14.46 -3.05 -3.10
CA LEU A 168 14.76 -1.98 -4.07
C LEU A 168 16.11 -2.18 -4.75
N LYS A 169 16.19 -1.74 -6.00
CA LYS A 169 17.48 -1.52 -6.67
C LYS A 169 18.13 -0.21 -6.18
N PRO A 170 19.44 0.01 -6.42
CA PRO A 170 20.05 1.32 -6.17
C PRO A 170 19.29 2.45 -6.87
N GLY A 171 18.90 3.47 -6.11
CA GLY A 171 18.10 4.60 -6.61
C GLY A 171 16.58 4.34 -6.69
N GLY A 172 16.11 3.14 -6.33
CA GLY A 172 14.68 2.85 -6.21
C GLY A 172 14.05 3.57 -5.01
N VAL A 173 12.72 3.71 -5.03
CA VAL A 173 11.97 4.51 -4.06
C VAL A 173 10.92 3.65 -3.34
N CYS A 174 10.89 3.71 -2.02
CA CYS A 174 9.79 3.20 -1.20
C CYS A 174 8.78 4.34 -0.94
N VAL A 175 7.54 4.16 -1.37
CA VAL A 175 6.45 5.12 -1.18
C VAL A 175 5.47 4.56 -0.16
N VAL A 176 5.16 5.37 0.85
CA VAL A 176 4.11 5.07 1.84
C VAL A 176 3.01 6.10 1.68
N ILE A 177 1.79 5.63 1.49
CA ILE A 177 0.58 6.46 1.45
C ILE A 177 -0.28 6.02 2.61
N ASP A 178 -0.48 6.90 3.59
CA ASP A 178 -1.21 6.53 4.80
C ASP A 178 -1.89 7.73 5.45
N GLY A 179 -2.80 7.46 6.38
CA GLY A 179 -3.42 8.47 7.23
C GLY A 179 -2.41 9.11 8.17
N VAL A 180 -2.48 10.44 8.30
CA VAL A 180 -1.70 11.19 9.29
C VAL A 180 -2.49 11.20 10.60
N PRO A 181 -1.94 10.69 11.72
CA PRO A 181 -2.62 10.77 13.01
C PRO A 181 -2.89 12.23 13.39
N THR A 182 -4.14 12.56 13.74
CA THR A 182 -4.42 13.87 14.33
C THR A 182 -3.93 13.87 15.78
N GLN A 183 -3.12 14.85 16.16
CA GLN A 183 -2.77 15.03 17.57
C GLN A 183 -4.03 15.42 18.34
N THR A 184 -4.49 14.57 19.26
CA THR A 184 -5.46 14.99 20.28
C THR A 184 -4.79 16.07 21.12
N PRO A 185 -5.33 17.31 21.21
CA PRO A 185 -4.78 18.31 22.12
C PRO A 185 -4.77 17.72 23.54
N PRO A 186 -3.73 17.96 24.35
CA PRO A 186 -3.74 17.52 25.73
C PRO A 186 -5.00 18.08 26.40
N ALA A 187 -5.75 17.21 27.09
CA ALA A 187 -6.91 17.62 27.86
C ALA A 187 -6.48 18.81 28.73
N THR A 188 -7.03 19.99 28.45
CA THR A 188 -6.83 21.16 29.30
C THR A 188 -7.39 20.78 30.65
N GLY A 189 -6.49 20.54 31.61
CA GLY A 189 -6.86 20.38 33.01
C GLY A 189 -7.64 21.62 33.43
N GLN A 190 -8.95 21.50 33.56
CA GLN A 190 -9.75 22.48 34.27
C GLN A 190 -9.47 22.33 35.75
N GLY A 191 -8.37 22.94 36.20
CA GLY A 191 -8.37 23.65 37.46
C GLY A 191 -9.11 24.95 37.25
N LEU A 192 -10.35 25.02 37.72
CA LEU A 192 -11.04 26.28 37.98
C LEU A 192 -11.71 26.12 39.33
N ASP A 193 -10.95 26.52 40.34
CA ASP A 193 -11.46 26.94 41.63
C ASP A 193 -12.58 27.96 41.40
N THR A 194 -13.78 27.64 41.84
CA THR A 194 -14.83 28.63 42.09
C THR A 194 -14.98 28.79 43.60
N ASP A 195 -14.08 29.59 44.16
CA ASP A 195 -14.32 30.27 45.42
C ASP A 195 -15.35 31.38 45.15
N THR A 196 -16.60 31.22 45.61
CA THR A 196 -17.53 32.35 45.79
C THR A 196 -18.58 32.07 46.87
N ALA A 197 -18.34 32.74 48.00
CA ALA A 197 -19.28 33.49 48.84
C ALA A 197 -20.26 32.76 49.77
N ALA A 198 -20.03 32.94 51.08
CA ALA A 198 -21.09 33.15 52.06
C ALA A 198 -20.65 34.18 53.12
N GLY A 199 -21.32 35.34 53.11
CA GLY A 199 -21.23 36.42 54.09
C GLY A 199 -21.55 37.75 53.39
N GLY A 200 -22.60 38.50 53.70
CA GLY A 200 -23.63 38.47 54.71
C GLY A 200 -24.16 39.90 54.82
N ALA A 201 -25.47 40.12 54.98
CA ALA A 201 -26.05 41.34 55.55
C ALA A 201 -27.57 41.16 55.72
N GLY A 202 -28.04 41.27 56.95
CA GLY A 202 -29.38 41.74 57.25
C GLY A 202 -29.33 43.24 57.52
N ASP A 203 -30.41 43.92 57.15
CA ASP A 203 -31.12 44.95 57.95
C ASP A 203 -32.28 45.48 57.09
N ASP A 204 -33.49 45.05 57.44
CA ASP A 204 -34.73 45.84 57.67
C ASP A 204 -35.94 44.91 57.87
#